data_AF-A0A560WWQ3-F1
#
_entry.id   AF-A0A560WWQ3-F1
#
_cell.length_a   1.000
_cell.length_b   1.000
_cell.length_c   1.000
_cell.angle_alpha   90.00
_cell.angle_beta   90.00
_cell.angle_gamma   90.00
#
_symmetry.space_group_name_H-M   'P 1'
#
loop_
_entity.id
_entity.type
_entity.pdbx_description
1 polymer ?
#
loop_
_entity_poly.entity_id
_entity_poly.type
_entity_poly.pdbx_seq_one_letter_code
_entity_poly.pdbx_strand_id
1 'polypeptide(L)' 'MELQQHIEELRAELAWNDDPAEIAQIKAELEAALRELEQHPNGL' A
#
# COMPACT_ATOMS: atom_id res chain seq x y z
N MET A 1 9.45 -7.37 6.02
CA MET A 1 9.18 -6.56 4.83
C MET A 1 9.24 -5.13 5.32
N GLU A 2 10.04 -4.25 4.73
CA GLU A 2 10.01 -2.85 5.15
C GLU A 2 8.69 -2.23 4.72
N LEU A 3 8.10 -1.35 5.55
CA LEU A 3 6.83 -0.68 5.25
C LEU A 3 6.86 0.04 3.89
N GLN A 4 8.03 0.57 3.51
CA GLN A 4 8.25 1.17 2.18
C GLN A 4 8.16 0.15 1.05
N GLN A 5 8.76 -1.03 1.21
CA GLN A 5 8.67 -2.13 0.24
C GLN A 5 7.21 -2.55 0.04
N HIS A 6 6.46 -2.68 1.13
CA HIS A 6 5.04 -3.04 1.06
C HIS A 6 4.21 -1.99 0.30
N ILE A 7 4.47 -0.70 0.53
CA ILE A 7 3.82 0.39 -0.22
C ILE A 7 4.16 0.33 -1.72
N GLU A 8 5.40 -0.01 -2.08
CA GLU A 8 5.80 -0.18 -3.47
C GLU A 8 5.11 -1.37 -4.14
N GLU A 9 4.95 -2.49 -3.43
CA GLU A 9 4.20 -3.66 -3.89
C GLU A 9 2.74 -3.30 -4.18
N LEU A 10 2.04 -2.66 -3.23
CA LEU A 10 0.64 -2.24 -3.41
C LEU A 10 0.46 -1.27 -4.59
N ARG A 11 1.43 -0.36 -4.81
CA ARG A 11 1.44 0.54 -5.97
C ARG A 11 1.65 -0.21 -7.28
N ALA A 12 2.53 -1.21 -7.28
CA ALA A 12 2.75 -2.05 -8.45
C ALA A 12 1.49 -2.87 -8.77
N GLU A 13 0.85 -3.48 -7.77
CA GLU A 13 -0.40 -4.22 -7.96
C GLU A 13 -1.50 -3.33 -8.55
N LEU A 14 -1.71 -2.12 -8.01
CA LEU A 14 -2.69 -1.18 -8.56
C LEU A 14 -2.42 -0.77 -10.02
N ALA A 15 -1.17 -0.78 -10.46
CA ALA A 15 -0.82 -0.39 -11.82
C ALA A 15 -1.25 -1.43 -12.86
N TRP A 16 -1.41 -2.69 -12.46
CA TRP A 16 -1.71 -3.81 -13.37
C TRP A 16 -3.05 -4.50 -13.10
N ASN A 17 -3.75 -4.14 -12.00
CA ASN A 17 -5.02 -4.75 -11.62
C ASN A 17 -6.21 -4.07 -12.31
N ASP A 18 -7.11 -4.85 -12.89
CA ASP A 18 -8.34 -4.40 -13.55
C ASP A 18 -9.62 -4.87 -12.83
N ASP A 19 -9.51 -5.70 -11.77
CA ASP A 19 -10.64 -6.11 -10.95
C ASP A 19 -11.03 -4.97 -9.97
N PRO A 20 -12.26 -4.42 -10.08
CA PRO A 20 -12.70 -3.34 -9.19
C PRO A 20 -12.71 -3.71 -7.70
N ALA A 21 -12.96 -4.98 -7.36
CA ALA A 21 -12.98 -5.43 -5.97
C ALA A 21 -11.56 -5.52 -5.40
N GLU A 22 -10.62 -6.09 -6.15
CA GLU A 22 -9.21 -6.13 -5.75
C GLU A 22 -8.61 -4.72 -5.68
N ILE A 23 -8.90 -3.86 -6.66
CA ILE A 23 -8.48 -2.44 -6.62
C ILE A 23 -8.99 -1.74 -5.36
N ALA A 24 -10.24 -1.97 -4.96
CA ALA A 24 -10.80 -1.36 -3.75
C ALA A 24 -10.08 -1.84 -2.49
N GLN A 25 -9.76 -3.13 -2.41
CA GLN A 25 -9.00 -3.71 -1.31
C GLN A 25 -7.57 -3.15 -1.24
N ILE A 26 -6.84 -3.17 -2.36
CA ILE A 26 -5.45 -2.72 -2.43
C ILE A 26 -5.34 -1.22 -2.10
N LYS A 27 -6.33 -0.41 -2.50
CA LYS A 27 -6.40 1.02 -2.10
C LYS A 27 -6.56 1.21 -0.60
N ALA A 28 -7.42 0.42 0.04
CA ALA A 28 -7.63 0.51 1.49
C ALA A 28 -6.38 0.11 2.26
N GLU A 29 -5.68 -0.92 1.80
CA GLU A 29 -4.41 -1.38 2.36
C GLU A 29 -3.29 -0.33 2.17
N LEU A 30 -3.20 0.24 0.97
CA LEU A 30 -2.25 1.31 0.68
C LEU A 30 -2.50 2.57 1.53
N GLU A 31 -3.76 2.94 1.75
CA GLU A 31 -4.11 4.07 2.62
C GLU A 31 -3.69 3.80 4.07
N ALA A 32 -3.89 2.58 4.58
CA ALA A 32 -3.46 2.20 5.92
C ALA A 32 -1.92 2.25 6.06
N ALA A 33 -1.20 1.68 5.10
CA ALA A 33 0.27 1.68 5.10
C ALA A 33 0.86 3.10 4.99
N LEU A 34 0.25 3.98 4.19
CA LEU A 34 0.65 5.38 4.09
C LEU A 34 0.43 6.13 5.41
N ARG A 35 -0.71 5.93 6.07
CA ARG A 35 -0.98 6.53 7.40
C ARG A 35 -0.01 6.04 8.45
N GLU A 36 0.37 4.76 8.41
CA GLU A 36 1.39 4.19 9.30
C GLU A 36 2.75 4.85 9.07
N LEU A 37 3.14 5.04 7.81
CA LEU A 37 4.39 5.71 7.45
C LEU A 37 4.41 7.19 7.90
N GLU A 38 3.27 7.89 7.78
CA GLU A 38 3.14 9.26 8.28
C GLU A 38 3.28 9.35 9.80
N GLN A 39 2.78 8.36 10.54
CA GLN A 39 2.86 8.31 12.00
C GLN A 39 4.23 7.83 12.49
N HIS A 40 4.89 6.97 11.70
CA HIS A 40 6.16 6.34 12.03
C HIS A 40 7.14 6.42 10.83
N PRO A 41 7.64 7.63 10.50
CA PRO A 41 8.52 7.83 9.34
C PRO A 41 9.87 7.12 9.45
N ASN A 42 10.23 6.65 10.65
CA ASN A 42 11.43 5.86 10.95
C ASN A 42 11.10 4.39 11.26
N GLY A 43 10.02 3.82 10.70
CA GLY A 43 9.59 2.44 10.94
C GLY A 43 10.65 1.38 10.58
N LEU A 44 11.58 1.16 11.52
CA LEU A 44 12.44 0.00 11.73
C LEU A 44 12.03 -0.65 13.05
#